data_AF-A0A1K2I033-F1
#
_entry.id   AF-A0A1K2I033-F1
#
_cell.length_a   1.000
_cell.length_b   1.000
_cell.length_c   1.000
_cell.angle_alpha   90.00
_cell.angle_beta   90.00
_cell.angle_gamma   90.00
#
_symmetry.space_group_name_H-M   'P 1'
#
loop_
_entity.id
_entity.type
_entity.pdbx_description
1 polymer ?
#
loop_
_entity_poly.entity_id
_entity_poly.type
_entity_poly.pdbx_seq_one_letter_code
_entity_poly.pdbx_strand_id
1 'polypeptide(L)'
;MSFKPTLLAPLALALCLSAPVPALAQPDGVPPLADQLLWCGSAMFWLAGDAEEDGKAEDMETFDGWSEALTGAGVTLLEEAGMDGDAIAALIDDYDVEVLEQMAQETMRYDPLACFSLIEPVDGAPAQEAT
;
A
#
# COMPACT_ATOMS: atom_id res chain seq x y z
N MET A 1 -27.12 23.01 57.69
CA MET A 1 -26.05 22.19 57.09
C MET A 1 -26.74 20.93 56.56
N SER A 2 -27.14 20.85 55.30
CA SER A 2 -26.38 20.75 54.03
C SER A 2 -26.43 19.33 53.48
N PHE A 3 -27.16 19.21 52.36
CA PHE A 3 -27.14 18.25 51.25
C PHE A 3 -27.37 16.73 51.46
N LYS A 4 -28.54 16.28 50.96
CA LYS A 4 -28.81 14.92 50.46
C LYS A 4 -28.23 14.76 49.05
N PRO A 5 -27.67 13.60 48.68
CA PRO A 5 -27.58 13.16 47.30
C PRO A 5 -28.67 12.11 47.00
N THR A 6 -29.57 12.47 46.10
CA THR A 6 -30.42 11.58 45.30
C THR A 6 -29.84 11.56 43.89
N LEU A 7 -30.17 10.51 43.12
CA LEU A 7 -29.97 10.28 41.67
C LEU A 7 -28.79 9.32 41.37
N LEU A 8 -29.10 8.06 41.01
CA LEU A 8 -29.35 7.58 39.64
C LEU A 8 -28.11 7.72 38.75
N ALA A 9 -27.34 6.64 38.63
CA ALA A 9 -26.38 6.45 37.55
C ALA A 9 -26.91 5.30 36.67
N PRO A 10 -27.41 5.57 35.44
CA PRO A 10 -27.70 4.52 34.49
C PRO A 10 -26.37 4.01 33.93
N LEU A 11 -26.15 2.69 33.97
CA LEU A 11 -25.20 2.00 33.11
C LEU A 11 -25.62 2.25 31.65
N ALA A 12 -25.02 3.25 31.02
CA ALA A 12 -25.10 3.48 29.59
C ALA A 12 -23.69 3.80 29.13
N LEU A 13 -23.02 2.82 28.52
CA LEU A 13 -21.82 2.87 27.67
C LEU A 13 -21.22 1.45 27.76
N ALA A 14 -20.99 0.69 26.70
CA ALA A 14 -20.72 1.07 25.32
C ALA A 14 -21.34 0.01 24.40
N LEU A 15 -22.29 0.43 23.56
CA LEU A 15 -22.44 -0.23 22.27
C LEU A 15 -21.16 0.10 21.50
N CYS A 16 -20.28 -0.88 21.33
CA CYS A 16 -19.21 -0.80 20.35
C CYS A 16 -19.87 -0.64 18.98
N LEU A 17 -20.05 0.60 18.54
CA LEU A 17 -20.23 0.92 17.13
C LEU A 17 -18.92 0.52 16.45
N SER A 18 -18.87 -0.72 15.98
CA SER A 18 -17.98 -1.09 14.88
C SER A 18 -18.45 -0.32 13.65
N ALA A 19 -18.04 0.94 13.56
CA ALA A 19 -18.10 1.68 12.31
C ALA A 19 -17.30 0.86 11.28
N PRO A 20 -17.86 0.52 10.12
CA PRO A 20 -17.05 -0.04 9.05
C PRO A 20 -15.98 1.00 8.73
N VAL A 21 -14.72 0.67 9.02
CA VAL A 21 -13.59 1.41 8.48
C VAL A 21 -13.76 1.33 6.96
N PRO A 22 -13.86 2.46 6.24
CA PRO A 22 -13.90 2.40 4.79
C PRO A 22 -12.62 1.70 4.35
N ALA A 23 -12.74 0.47 3.83
CA ALA A 23 -11.67 -0.12 3.06
C ALA A 23 -11.41 0.87 1.92
N LEU A 24 -10.17 1.36 1.82
CA LEU A 24 -9.78 2.27 0.75
C LEU A 24 -10.05 1.52 -0.57
N ALA A 25 -10.99 2.03 -1.33
CA ALA A 25 -11.58 1.29 -2.43
C ALA A 25 -10.58 1.18 -3.58
N GLN A 26 -10.41 -0.04 -4.09
CA GLN A 26 -9.71 -0.31 -5.34
C GLN A 26 -10.28 0.56 -6.48
N PRO A 27 -9.44 1.14 -7.34
CA PRO A 27 -9.91 1.90 -8.50
C PRO A 27 -10.75 1.06 -9.46
N ASP A 28 -11.77 1.67 -10.05
CA ASP A 28 -12.65 0.99 -11.01
C ASP A 28 -11.87 0.48 -12.23
N GLY A 29 -12.13 -0.77 -12.63
CA GLY A 29 -11.51 -1.36 -13.82
C GLY A 29 -10.08 -1.88 -13.62
N VAL A 30 -9.49 -1.71 -12.44
CA VAL A 30 -8.18 -2.29 -12.09
C VAL A 30 -8.40 -3.73 -11.59
N PRO A 31 -7.68 -4.75 -12.09
CA PRO A 31 -7.72 -6.09 -11.50
C PRO A 31 -7.19 -6.11 -10.06
N PRO A 32 -7.74 -6.91 -9.13
CA PRO A 32 -7.32 -6.88 -7.72
C PRO A 32 -5.83 -7.19 -7.48
N LEU A 33 -5.23 -8.05 -8.30
CA LEU A 33 -3.80 -8.33 -8.21
C LEU A 33 -2.97 -7.16 -8.73
N ALA A 34 -3.42 -6.46 -9.77
CA ALA A 34 -2.75 -5.27 -10.27
C ALA A 34 -2.82 -4.12 -9.26
N ASP A 35 -3.98 -3.93 -8.61
CA ASP A 35 -4.14 -2.97 -7.49
C ASP A 35 -3.11 -3.23 -6.39
N GLN A 36 -3.03 -4.47 -5.92
CA GLN A 36 -2.09 -4.84 -4.87
C GLN A 36 -0.63 -4.65 -5.31
N LEU A 37 -0.27 -5.05 -6.54
CA LEU A 37 1.09 -4.92 -7.06
C LEU A 37 1.51 -3.46 -7.19
N LEU A 38 0.64 -2.60 -7.73
CA LEU A 38 0.94 -1.17 -7.92
C LEU A 38 1.03 -0.45 -6.58
N TRP A 39 0.09 -0.70 -5.66
CA TRP A 39 0.18 -0.14 -4.31
C TRP A 39 1.47 -0.56 -3.60
N CYS A 40 1.85 -1.85 -3.71
CA CYS A 40 3.08 -2.35 -3.13
C CYS A 40 4.33 -1.78 -3.81
N GLY A 41 4.31 -1.61 -5.13
CA GLY A 41 5.39 -0.97 -5.89
C GLY A 41 5.65 0.46 -5.39
N SER A 42 4.60 1.28 -5.36
CA SER A 42 4.64 2.64 -4.81
C SER A 42 5.09 2.68 -3.35
N ALA A 43 4.68 1.71 -2.51
CA ALA A 43 5.14 1.64 -1.13
C ALA A 43 6.65 1.39 -1.03
N MET A 44 7.19 0.50 -1.87
CA MET A 44 8.63 0.26 -1.93
C MET A 44 9.39 1.47 -2.49
N PHE A 45 8.81 2.19 -3.47
CA PHE A 45 9.39 3.44 -3.96
C PHE A 45 9.59 4.47 -2.84
N TRP A 46 8.57 4.67 -2.01
CA TRP A 46 8.69 5.60 -0.87
C TRP A 46 9.68 5.13 0.19
N LEU A 47 9.71 3.82 0.49
CA LEU A 47 10.70 3.24 1.39
C LEU A 47 12.15 3.37 0.86
N ALA A 48 12.34 3.31 -0.45
CA ALA A 48 13.63 3.56 -1.09
C ALA A 48 14.08 5.01 -0.86
N GLY A 49 13.16 5.97 -1.04
CA GLY A 49 13.40 7.39 -0.75
C GLY A 49 13.78 7.63 0.72
N ASP A 50 13.02 7.05 1.66
CA ASP A 50 13.34 7.12 3.10
C ASP A 50 14.73 6.53 3.41
N ALA A 51 15.08 5.41 2.77
CA ALA A 51 16.39 4.78 2.94
C ALA A 51 17.53 5.63 2.35
N GLU A 52 17.30 6.31 1.21
CA GLU A 52 18.25 7.26 0.63
C GLU A 52 18.48 8.44 1.60
N GLU A 53 17.41 9.04 2.13
CA GLU A 53 17.49 10.15 3.09
C GLU A 53 18.24 9.76 4.38
N ASP A 54 18.08 8.51 4.83
CA ASP A 54 18.79 7.94 5.98
C ASP A 54 20.25 7.51 5.68
N GLY A 55 20.68 7.55 4.41
CA GLY A 55 22.01 7.11 3.99
C GLY A 55 22.21 5.59 3.99
N LYS A 56 21.12 4.82 3.88
CA LYS A 56 21.10 3.34 3.84
C LYS A 56 21.07 2.85 2.40
N ALA A 57 22.20 2.96 1.70
CA ALA A 57 22.29 2.66 0.27
C ALA A 57 21.85 1.23 -0.12
N GLU A 58 22.16 0.22 0.69
CA GLU A 58 21.78 -1.18 0.42
C GLU A 58 20.26 -1.38 0.51
N ASP A 59 19.61 -0.73 1.49
CA ASP A 59 18.16 -0.79 1.66
C ASP A 59 17.46 -0.03 0.52
N MET A 60 17.98 1.14 0.14
CA MET A 60 17.49 1.92 -1.00
C MET A 60 17.50 1.10 -2.29
N GLU A 61 18.64 0.49 -2.65
CA GLU A 61 18.76 -0.34 -3.87
C GLU A 61 17.80 -1.54 -3.83
N THR A 62 17.64 -2.15 -2.65
CA THR A 62 16.73 -3.27 -2.46
C THR A 62 15.27 -2.86 -2.69
N PHE A 63 14.83 -1.76 -2.06
CA PHE A 63 13.47 -1.27 -2.21
C PHE A 63 13.18 -0.75 -3.61
N ASP A 64 14.14 -0.09 -4.25
CA ASP A 64 14.01 0.40 -5.63
C ASP A 64 13.80 -0.77 -6.61
N GLY A 65 14.65 -1.81 -6.55
CA GLY A 65 14.50 -3.00 -7.39
C GLY A 65 13.18 -3.75 -7.14
N TRP A 66 12.69 -3.75 -5.91
CA TRP A 66 11.37 -4.31 -5.59
C TRP A 66 10.22 -3.47 -6.14
N SER A 67 10.33 -2.14 -6.05
CA SER A 67 9.37 -1.21 -6.66
C SER A 67 9.24 -1.45 -8.16
N GLU A 68 10.36 -1.54 -8.87
CA GLU A 68 10.39 -1.79 -10.32
C GLU A 68 9.72 -3.12 -10.69
N ALA A 69 10.05 -4.20 -9.96
CA ALA A 69 9.51 -5.53 -10.23
C ALA A 69 7.99 -5.60 -10.01
N LEU A 70 7.51 -5.05 -8.89
CA LEU A 70 6.09 -5.03 -8.54
C LEU A 70 5.30 -4.16 -9.52
N THR A 71 5.80 -2.96 -9.81
CA THR A 71 5.18 -2.03 -10.76
C THR A 71 5.11 -2.64 -12.15
N GLY A 72 6.21 -3.24 -12.64
CA GLY A 72 6.23 -3.91 -13.94
C GLY A 72 5.23 -5.07 -14.06
N ALA A 73 5.08 -5.88 -13.01
CA ALA A 73 4.08 -6.94 -12.96
C ALA A 73 2.64 -6.37 -12.95
N GLY A 74 2.39 -5.29 -12.21
CA GLY A 74 1.11 -4.58 -12.20
C GLY A 74 0.76 -3.99 -13.57
N VAL A 75 1.72 -3.33 -14.22
CA VAL A 75 1.59 -2.80 -15.60
C VAL A 75 1.21 -3.92 -16.57
N THR A 76 1.90 -5.05 -16.50
CA THR A 76 1.62 -6.20 -17.39
C THR A 76 0.16 -6.65 -17.27
N LEU A 77 -0.38 -6.74 -16.04
CA LEU A 77 -1.78 -7.12 -15.81
C LEU A 77 -2.78 -6.07 -16.32
N LEU A 78 -2.42 -4.78 -16.27
CA LEU A 78 -3.26 -3.71 -16.80
C LEU A 78 -3.29 -3.69 -18.33
N GLU A 79 -2.14 -3.93 -18.96
CA GLU A 79 -2.05 -4.09 -20.42
C GLU A 79 -2.87 -5.31 -20.88
N GLU A 80 -2.77 -6.44 -20.18
CA GLU A 80 -3.60 -7.63 -20.43
C GLU A 80 -5.10 -7.38 -20.21
N ALA A 81 -5.46 -6.47 -19.31
CA ALA A 81 -6.82 -5.98 -19.11
C ALA A 81 -7.28 -4.97 -20.19
N GLY A 82 -6.40 -4.58 -21.10
CA GLY A 82 -6.69 -3.68 -22.22
C GLY A 82 -6.63 -2.20 -21.88
N MET A 83 -5.97 -1.83 -20.78
CA MET A 83 -5.71 -0.43 -20.44
C MET A 83 -4.59 0.12 -21.33
N ASP A 84 -4.72 1.36 -21.80
CA ASP A 84 -3.67 2.01 -22.59
C ASP A 84 -2.56 2.58 -21.70
N GLY A 85 -1.37 2.77 -22.29
CA GLY A 85 -0.18 3.17 -21.56
C GLY A 85 -0.29 4.55 -20.88
N ASP A 86 -1.04 5.49 -21.45
CA ASP A 86 -1.22 6.82 -20.85
C ASP A 86 -2.12 6.71 -19.60
N ALA A 87 -3.17 5.88 -19.66
CA ALA A 87 -4.02 5.58 -18.52
C ALA A 87 -3.27 4.80 -17.42
N ILE A 88 -2.40 3.86 -17.79
CA ILE A 88 -1.55 3.13 -16.83
C ILE A 88 -0.59 4.08 -16.12
N ALA A 89 0.09 4.97 -16.86
CA ALA A 89 1.02 5.93 -16.28
C ALA A 89 0.31 6.87 -15.29
N ALA A 90 -0.85 7.41 -15.66
CA ALA A 90 -1.65 8.24 -14.76
C ALA A 90 -2.10 7.48 -13.50
N LEU A 91 -2.46 6.20 -13.65
CA LEU A 91 -2.84 5.35 -12.53
C LEU A 91 -1.66 5.10 -11.57
N ILE A 92 -0.44 4.90 -12.07
CA ILE A 92 0.77 4.75 -11.25
C ILE A 92 1.03 6.02 -10.45
N ASP A 93 0.98 7.19 -11.10
CA ASP A 93 1.13 8.49 -10.42
C ASP A 93 0.09 8.66 -9.30
N ASP A 94 -1.15 8.23 -9.53
CA ASP A 94 -2.22 8.25 -8.51
C ASP A 94 -1.90 7.31 -7.32
N TYR A 95 -1.34 6.11 -7.56
CA TYR A 95 -0.89 5.21 -6.50
C TYR A 95 0.27 5.79 -5.69
N ASP A 96 1.25 6.43 -6.34
CA ASP A 96 2.38 7.05 -5.64
C ASP A 96 1.90 8.11 -4.65
N VAL A 97 0.98 8.98 -5.07
CA VAL A 97 0.38 9.98 -4.19
C VAL A 97 -0.46 9.33 -3.09
N GLU A 98 -1.34 8.39 -3.44
CA GLU A 98 -2.24 7.74 -2.48
C GLU A 98 -1.44 7.00 -1.39
N VAL A 99 -0.42 6.24 -1.77
CA VAL A 99 0.37 5.43 -0.84
C VAL A 99 1.15 6.31 0.13
N LEU A 100 1.75 7.41 -0.36
CA LEU A 100 2.41 8.38 0.51
C LEU A 100 1.45 8.93 1.57
N GLU A 101 0.25 9.33 1.16
CA GLU A 101 -0.78 9.84 2.06
C GLU A 101 -1.24 8.79 3.07
N GLN A 102 -1.44 7.54 2.64
CA GLN A 102 -1.85 6.43 3.49
C GLN A 102 -0.78 6.06 4.54
N MET A 103 0.49 6.00 4.13
CA MET A 103 1.61 5.72 5.01
C MET A 103 1.76 6.83 6.06
N ALA A 104 1.64 8.09 5.66
CA ALA A 104 1.69 9.23 6.58
C ALA A 104 0.53 9.25 7.60
N GLN A 105 -0.62 8.66 7.25
CA GLN A 105 -1.82 8.58 8.10
C GLN A 105 -1.91 7.28 8.91
N GLU A 106 -1.00 6.32 8.69
CA GLU A 106 -1.07 4.96 9.24
C GLU A 106 -2.37 4.21 8.90
N THR A 107 -3.04 4.61 7.82
CA THR A 107 -4.28 4.00 7.33
C THR A 107 -4.04 3.43 5.94
N MET A 108 -3.45 2.24 5.90
CA MET A 108 -2.99 1.61 4.66
C MET A 108 -4.00 0.58 4.14
N ARG A 109 -4.21 0.55 2.82
CA ARG A 109 -5.03 -0.44 2.11
C ARG A 109 -4.42 -1.84 2.24
N TYR A 110 -3.10 -1.93 2.12
CA TYR A 110 -2.33 -3.15 2.29
C TYR A 110 -1.27 -2.98 3.37
N ASP A 111 -0.81 -4.08 3.95
CA ASP A 111 0.34 -4.08 4.87
C ASP A 111 1.64 -4.09 4.03
N PRO A 112 2.52 -3.08 4.14
CA PRO A 112 3.80 -3.08 3.44
C PRO A 112 4.64 -4.34 3.69
N LEU A 113 4.54 -4.95 4.88
CA LEU A 113 5.27 -6.19 5.17
C LEU A 113 4.71 -7.40 4.39
N ALA A 114 3.43 -7.39 4.05
CA ALA A 114 2.82 -8.43 3.23
C ALA A 114 3.20 -8.30 1.74
N CYS A 115 3.61 -7.12 1.30
CA CYS A 115 4.10 -6.90 -0.07
C CYS A 115 5.35 -7.74 -0.37
N PHE A 116 6.19 -8.04 0.63
CA PHE A 116 7.38 -8.86 0.44
C PHE A 116 7.08 -10.28 -0.07
N SER A 117 5.89 -10.82 0.23
CA SER A 117 5.48 -12.12 -0.30
C SER A 117 5.12 -12.11 -1.79
N LEU A 118 5.01 -10.92 -2.42
CA LEU A 118 4.74 -10.75 -3.84
C LEU A 118 6.03 -10.67 -4.68
N ILE A 119 7.18 -10.57 -4.02
CA ILE A 119 8.49 -10.36 -4.62
C ILE A 119 9.22 -11.69 -4.86
N GLU A 120 8.66 -12.82 -4.40
CA GLU A 120 9.31 -14.12 -4.59
C GLU A 120 9.59 -14.39 -6.09
N PRO A 121 10.81 -14.84 -6.43
CA PRO A 121 11.08 -15.32 -7.77
C PRO A 121 10.21 -16.55 -8.01
N VAL A 122 9.55 -16.64 -9.16
CA VAL A 122 9.26 -17.96 -9.73
C VAL A 122 10.59 -18.68 -9.82
N ASP A 123 10.80 -19.68 -8.96
CA ASP A 123 11.94 -20.60 -8.95
C ASP A 123 12.28 -20.99 -10.41
N GLY A 124 13.26 -20.31 -11.02
CA GLY A 124 13.68 -20.59 -12.39
C GLY A 124 14.13 -19.44 -13.29
N ALA A 125 14.10 -18.17 -12.89
CA ALA A 125 14.71 -17.11 -13.70
C ALA A 125 16.24 -17.09 -13.48
N PRO A 126 17.09 -17.37 -14.49
CA PRO A 126 18.53 -17.19 -14.34
C PRO A 126 18.83 -15.71 -14.17
N ALA A 127 19.68 -15.40 -13.19
CA ALA A 127 20.31 -14.10 -13.03
C ALA A 127 20.77 -13.60 -14.42
N GLN A 128 20.26 -12.45 -14.86
CA GLN A 128 20.81 -11.79 -16.02
C GLN A 128 22.22 -11.33 -15.64
N GLU A 129 23.22 -12.11 -16.04
CA GLU A 129 24.62 -11.73 -15.97
C GLU A 129 24.81 -10.48 -16.85
N ALA A 130 25.09 -9.35 -16.21
CA ALA A 130 25.58 -8.16 -16.88
C ALA A 130 27.04 -8.40 -17.30
N THR A 131 27.23 -8.47 -18.62
CA THR A 131 28.48 -8.26 -19.41
C THR A 131 29.56 -9.34 -19.36
#